data_AF-A0A519KUN0-F1
#
_entry.id   AF-A0A519KUN0-F1
#
_cell.length_a   1.000
_cell.length_b   1.000
_cell.length_c   1.000
_cell.angle_alpha   90.00
_cell.angle_beta   90.00
_cell.angle_gamma   90.00
#
_symmetry.space_group_name_H-M   'P 1'
#
loop_
_entity.id
_entity.type
_entity.pdbx_description
1 polymer ?
#
loop_
_entity_poly.entity_id
_entity_poly.type
_entity_poly.pdbx_seq_one_letter_code
_entity_poly.pdbx_strand_id
1 'polypeptide(L)'
;ERLIQVRPAPSAAAPSPRQLELSRRYLDLMFTDQFESVIQQMLGEQMASDQAMQNVPDADRQFVVDLTAELVTDMVPMMISEMVPVYAAQFTEEELQALVDFFGSPMGQTIARKNVEVMPEANRAVMAVVPQMLEKMAARMCQHYGCTPAELQELRRGMREGLTDSADPPRRSK
;
A
#
# COMPACT_ATOMS: atom_id res chain seq x y z
N GLU A 1 -27.36 -6.43 3.43
CA GLU A 1 -26.82 -5.33 2.60
C GLU A 1 -26.51 -5.83 1.19
N ARG A 2 -26.68 -4.99 0.16
CA ARG A 2 -26.41 -5.33 -1.23
C ARG A 2 -24.89 -5.32 -1.46
N LEU A 3 -24.31 -6.50 -1.70
CA LEU A 3 -22.97 -6.64 -2.25
C LEU A 3 -22.92 -5.87 -3.57
N ILE A 4 -22.04 -4.87 -3.65
CA ILE A 4 -21.68 -4.20 -4.91
C ILE A 4 -21.01 -5.28 -5.76
N GLN A 5 -21.77 -5.92 -6.64
CA GLN A 5 -21.18 -6.71 -7.69
C GLN A 5 -20.54 -5.74 -8.68
N VAL A 6 -19.21 -5.65 -8.63
CA VAL A 6 -18.42 -5.08 -9.72
C VAL A 6 -18.66 -5.99 -10.92
N ARG A 7 -19.62 -5.62 -11.77
CA ARG A 7 -19.76 -6.27 -13.08
C ARG A 7 -18.43 -6.04 -13.81
N PRO A 8 -17.78 -7.09 -14.34
CA PRO A 8 -16.65 -6.87 -15.22
C PRO A 8 -17.15 -6.02 -16.38
N ALA A 9 -16.46 -4.91 -16.65
CA ALA A 9 -16.70 -4.12 -17.84
C ALA A 9 -16.66 -5.06 -19.06
N PRO A 10 -17.52 -4.85 -20.08
CA PRO A 10 -17.49 -5.66 -21.28
C PRO A 10 -16.06 -5.64 -21.83
N SER A 11 -15.52 -6.82 -22.15
CA SER A 11 -14.16 -7.04 -22.68
C SER A 11 -13.75 -5.86 -23.55
N ALA A 12 -12.93 -4.96 -22.99
CA ALA A 12 -12.48 -3.79 -23.68
C ALA A 12 -11.70 -4.25 -24.92
N ALA A 13 -11.97 -3.63 -26.06
CA ALA A 13 -11.10 -3.78 -27.21
C ALA A 13 -9.65 -3.48 -26.77
N ALA A 14 -8.67 -4.10 -27.42
CA ALA A 14 -7.27 -3.82 -27.13
C ALA A 14 -7.03 -2.30 -27.15
N PRO A 15 -6.27 -1.74 -26.20
CA PRO A 15 -6.08 -0.30 -26.10
C PRO A 15 -5.53 0.29 -27.40
N SER A 16 -6.00 1.48 -27.76
CA SER A 16 -5.47 2.21 -28.90
C SER A 16 -4.01 2.62 -28.66
N PRO A 17 -3.22 2.85 -29.72
CA PRO A 17 -1.86 3.41 -29.58
C PRO A 17 -1.84 4.71 -28.78
N ARG A 18 -2.88 5.54 -28.93
CA ARG A 18 -3.00 6.82 -28.23
C ARG A 18 -3.31 6.64 -26.74
N GLN A 19 -4.14 5.67 -26.38
CA GLN A 19 -4.38 5.31 -24.97
C GLN A 19 -3.08 4.80 -24.31
N LEU A 20 -2.27 3.99 -25.01
CA LEU A 20 -0.97 3.53 -24.50
C LEU A 20 0.00 4.68 -24.28
N GLU A 21 0.10 5.60 -25.25
CA GLU A 21 0.95 6.79 -25.15
C GLU A 21 0.55 7.68 -23.96
N LEU A 22 -0.75 8.01 -23.84
CA LEU A 22 -1.24 8.87 -22.77
C LEU A 22 -1.11 8.21 -21.40
N SER A 23 -1.33 6.90 -21.31
CA SER A 23 -1.12 6.14 -20.07
C SER A 23 0.34 6.20 -19.63
N ARG A 24 1.29 6.04 -20.55
CA ARG A 24 2.72 6.21 -20.23
C ARG A 24 3.01 7.60 -19.71
N ARG A 25 2.56 8.64 -20.41
CA ARG A 25 2.79 10.04 -19.99
C ARG A 25 2.19 10.31 -18.61
N TYR A 26 0.99 9.81 -18.35
CA TYR A 26 0.35 9.95 -17.04
C TYR A 26 1.15 9.24 -15.93
N LEU A 27 1.60 8.00 -16.17
CA LEU A 27 2.40 7.25 -15.21
C LEU A 27 3.76 7.93 -14.97
N ASP A 28 4.45 8.40 -16.01
CA ASP A 28 5.70 9.15 -15.85
C ASP A 28 5.51 10.44 -15.01
N LEU A 29 4.34 11.09 -15.09
CA LEU A 29 4.01 12.28 -14.28
C LEU A 29 3.71 11.95 -12.81
N MET A 30 3.23 10.74 -12.53
CA MET A 30 2.86 10.29 -11.17
C MET A 30 4.03 9.60 -10.46
N PHE A 31 4.85 8.86 -11.20
CA PHE A 31 5.94 8.02 -10.71
C PHE A 31 7.24 8.82 -10.70
N THR A 32 7.26 9.85 -9.85
CA THR A 32 8.43 10.71 -9.61
C THR A 32 9.42 10.06 -8.63
N ASP A 33 10.56 10.70 -8.36
CA ASP A 33 11.56 10.26 -7.36
C ASP A 33 10.97 9.92 -5.98
N GLN A 34 9.88 10.58 -5.58
CA GLN A 34 9.17 10.27 -4.32
C GLN A 34 8.43 8.93 -4.35
N PHE A 35 7.95 8.51 -5.52
CA PHE A 35 7.34 7.21 -5.66
C PHE A 35 8.41 6.11 -5.51
N GLU A 36 9.59 6.32 -6.10
CA GLU A 36 10.73 5.41 -5.93
C GLU A 36 11.10 5.26 -4.45
N SER A 37 11.23 6.37 -3.72
CA SER A 37 11.59 6.33 -2.30
C SER A 37 10.55 5.60 -1.45
N VAL A 38 9.26 5.70 -1.78
CA VAL A 38 8.20 4.94 -1.11
C VAL A 38 8.35 3.43 -1.38
N ILE A 39 8.64 3.02 -2.62
CA ILE A 39 8.89 1.61 -2.93
C ILE A 39 10.13 1.09 -2.20
N GLN A 40 11.21 1.87 -2.22
CA GLN A 40 12.46 1.51 -1.53
C GLN A 40 12.22 1.33 -0.03
N GLN A 41 11.50 2.26 0.61
CA GLN A 41 11.15 2.15 2.02
C GLN A 41 10.30 0.91 2.29
N MET A 42 9.25 0.68 1.50
CA MET A 42 8.35 -0.47 1.66
C MET A 42 9.11 -1.80 1.55
N LEU A 43 9.96 -1.96 0.54
CA LEU A 43 10.76 -3.17 0.37
C LEU A 43 11.81 -3.31 1.47
N GLY A 44 12.46 -2.22 1.86
CA GLY A 44 13.41 -2.21 2.98
C GLY A 44 12.77 -2.67 4.30
N GLU A 45 11.58 -2.17 4.63
CA GLU A 45 10.80 -2.61 5.79
C GLU A 45 10.40 -4.08 5.69
N GLN A 46 10.00 -4.54 4.51
CA GLN A 46 9.67 -5.94 4.27
C GLN A 46 10.89 -6.86 4.47
N MET A 47 12.07 -6.47 4.00
CA MET A 47 13.30 -7.25 4.18
C MET A 47 13.79 -7.21 5.64
N ALA A 48 13.66 -6.07 6.31
CA ALA A 48 14.00 -5.94 7.72
C ALA A 48 13.10 -6.80 8.62
N SER A 49 11.85 -7.04 8.21
CA SER A 49 10.91 -7.92 8.91
C SER A 49 11.01 -9.39 8.50
N ASP A 50 11.82 -9.73 7.48
CA ASP A 50 12.01 -11.11 7.03
C ASP A 50 12.85 -11.91 8.04
N GLN A 51 12.27 -13.01 8.54
CA GLN A 51 12.93 -13.92 9.48
C GLN A 51 14.15 -14.62 8.87
N ALA A 52 14.18 -14.82 7.55
CA ALA A 52 15.32 -15.42 6.85
C ALA A 52 16.56 -14.50 6.93
N MET A 53 16.36 -13.19 6.99
CA MET A 53 17.43 -12.21 7.09
C MET A 53 18.01 -12.09 8.51
N GLN A 54 17.32 -12.55 9.56
CA GLN A 54 17.76 -12.35 10.95
C GLN A 54 19.08 -13.05 11.31
N ASN A 55 19.45 -14.12 10.60
CA ASN A 55 20.70 -14.85 10.84
C ASN A 55 21.84 -14.45 9.88
N VAL A 56 21.58 -13.52 8.97
CA VAL A 56 22.56 -13.00 8.02
C VAL A 56 23.42 -11.95 8.73
N PRO A 57 24.75 -11.90 8.55
CA PRO A 57 25.60 -10.86 9.13
C PRO A 57 25.13 -9.44 8.78
N ASP A 58 25.30 -8.48 9.71
CA ASP A 58 24.80 -7.10 9.56
C ASP A 58 25.29 -6.41 8.28
N ALA A 59 26.56 -6.62 7.92
CA ALA A 59 27.14 -6.06 6.69
C ALA A 59 26.46 -6.60 5.42
N ASP A 60 26.15 -7.90 5.41
CA ASP A 60 25.47 -8.54 4.28
C ASP A 60 23.99 -8.10 4.22
N ARG A 61 23.33 -7.86 5.37
CA ARG A 61 21.98 -7.29 5.40
C ARG A 61 21.95 -5.87 4.84
N GLN A 62 22.91 -5.04 5.23
CA GLN A 62 23.01 -3.68 4.71
C GLN A 62 23.27 -3.67 3.20
N PHE A 63 24.19 -4.52 2.74
CA PHE A 63 24.43 -4.70 1.30
C PHE A 63 23.16 -5.07 0.54
N VAL A 64 22.36 -5.99 1.08
CA VAL A 64 21.10 -6.42 0.46
C VAL A 64 20.06 -5.28 0.41
N VAL A 65 19.96 -4.46 1.46
CA VAL A 65 19.07 -3.28 1.46
C VAL A 65 19.52 -2.27 0.40
N ASP A 66 20.81 -1.96 0.35
CA ASP A 66 21.38 -1.00 -0.60
C ASP A 66 21.18 -1.49 -2.04
N LEU A 67 21.49 -2.76 -2.31
CA LEU A 67 21.26 -3.40 -3.61
C LEU A 67 19.77 -3.36 -4.01
N THR A 68 18.86 -3.56 -3.05
CA THR A 68 17.42 -3.50 -3.33
C THR A 68 17.00 -2.09 -3.71
N ALA A 69 17.53 -1.07 -3.05
CA ALA A 69 17.24 0.32 -3.39
C ALA A 69 17.74 0.67 -4.80
N GLU A 70 18.96 0.24 -5.16
CA GLU A 70 19.52 0.40 -6.51
C GLU A 70 18.66 -0.31 -7.57
N LEU A 71 18.31 -1.57 -7.34
CA LEU A 71 17.47 -2.35 -8.26
C LEU A 71 16.08 -1.77 -8.43
N VAL A 72 15.49 -1.15 -7.41
CA VAL A 72 14.20 -0.45 -7.54
C VAL A 72 14.32 0.66 -8.56
N THR A 73 15.31 1.54 -8.42
CA THR A 73 15.53 2.66 -9.35
C THR A 73 15.73 2.16 -10.78
N ASP A 74 16.52 1.09 -10.96
CA ASP A 74 16.73 0.49 -12.30
C ASP A 74 15.46 -0.12 -12.91
N MET A 75 14.56 -0.63 -12.07
CA MET A 75 13.37 -1.37 -12.50
C MET A 75 12.12 -0.49 -12.66
N VAL A 76 12.10 0.74 -12.16
CA VAL A 76 10.97 1.67 -12.30
C VAL A 76 10.50 1.83 -13.76
N PRO A 77 11.37 2.00 -14.77
CA PRO A 77 10.94 2.06 -16.16
C PRO A 77 10.23 0.79 -16.63
N MET A 78 10.65 -0.38 -16.14
CA MET A 78 9.99 -1.66 -16.44
C MET A 78 8.63 -1.74 -15.73
N MET A 79 8.54 -1.34 -14.47
CA MET A 79 7.27 -1.28 -13.73
C MET A 79 6.24 -0.40 -14.46
N ILE A 80 6.65 0.81 -14.89
CA ILE A 80 5.79 1.69 -15.69
C ILE A 80 5.35 0.98 -16.98
N SER A 81 6.26 0.29 -17.66
CA SER A 81 5.95 -0.45 -18.89
C SER A 81 4.88 -1.52 -18.70
N GLU A 82 4.92 -2.26 -17.60
CA GLU A 82 3.91 -3.26 -17.24
C GLU A 82 2.55 -2.62 -16.85
N MET A 83 2.58 -1.42 -16.26
CA MET A 83 1.36 -0.70 -15.85
C MET A 83 0.64 0.00 -17.01
N VAL A 84 1.36 0.47 -18.03
CA VAL A 84 0.78 1.17 -19.19
C VAL A 84 -0.43 0.45 -19.80
N PRO A 85 -0.37 -0.85 -20.17
CA PRO A 85 -1.53 -1.53 -20.77
C PRO A 85 -2.71 -1.66 -19.80
N VAL A 86 -2.47 -1.74 -18.49
CA VAL A 86 -3.52 -1.82 -17.47
C VAL A 86 -4.34 -0.54 -17.43
N TYR A 87 -3.67 0.62 -17.42
CA TYR A 87 -4.35 1.91 -17.45
C TYR A 87 -5.02 2.16 -18.81
N ALA A 88 -4.32 1.88 -19.91
CA ALA A 88 -4.83 2.11 -21.25
C ALA A 88 -6.10 1.29 -21.56
N ALA A 89 -6.29 0.14 -20.92
CA ALA A 89 -7.48 -0.69 -21.07
C ALA A 89 -8.68 -0.22 -20.23
N GLN A 90 -8.45 0.56 -19.16
CA GLN A 90 -9.50 0.98 -18.24
C GLN A 90 -10.00 2.40 -18.46
N PHE A 91 -9.16 3.28 -18.99
CA PHE A 91 -9.51 4.67 -19.24
C PHE A 91 -9.72 4.92 -20.72
N THR A 92 -10.72 5.75 -21.03
CA THR A 92 -10.90 6.30 -22.37
C THR A 92 -9.75 7.24 -22.74
N GLU A 93 -9.61 7.54 -24.03
CA GLU A 93 -8.58 8.47 -24.50
C GLU A 93 -8.77 9.87 -23.88
N GLU A 94 -10.03 10.33 -23.78
CA GLU A 94 -10.37 11.63 -23.21
C GLU A 94 -10.04 11.71 -21.71
N GLU A 95 -10.31 10.64 -20.95
CA GLU A 95 -9.96 10.56 -19.53
C GLU A 95 -8.44 10.57 -19.32
N LEU A 96 -7.69 9.79 -20.13
CA LEU A 96 -6.23 9.77 -20.07
C LEU A 96 -5.64 11.13 -20.45
N GLN A 97 -6.19 11.80 -21.46
CA GLN A 97 -5.76 13.15 -21.84
C GLN A 97 -6.01 14.14 -20.69
N ALA A 98 -7.18 14.09 -20.05
CA ALA A 98 -7.49 14.94 -18.89
C ALA A 98 -6.53 14.68 -17.70
N LEU A 99 -6.17 13.42 -17.45
CA LEU A 99 -5.17 13.06 -16.43
C LEU A 99 -3.80 13.67 -16.77
N VAL A 100 -3.33 13.53 -18.01
CA VAL A 100 -2.06 14.10 -18.47
C VAL A 100 -2.08 15.63 -18.35
N ASP A 101 -3.17 16.29 -18.78
CA ASP A 101 -3.28 17.75 -18.75
C ASP A 101 -3.26 18.28 -17.31
N PHE A 102 -4.00 17.62 -16.41
CA PHE A 102 -4.05 18.02 -15.01
C PHE A 102 -2.71 17.78 -14.32
N PHE A 103 -2.17 16.56 -14.36
CA PHE A 103 -0.93 16.20 -13.67
C PHE A 103 0.31 16.79 -14.34
N GLY A 104 0.24 17.23 -15.60
CA GLY A 104 1.27 18.01 -16.26
C GLY A 104 1.31 19.48 -15.83
N SER A 105 0.26 19.99 -15.17
CA SER A 105 0.23 21.37 -14.67
C SER A 105 1.03 21.55 -13.37
N PRO A 106 1.50 22.78 -13.05
CA PRO A 106 2.17 23.05 -11.77
C PRO A 106 1.33 22.70 -10.54
N MET A 107 0.00 22.87 -10.65
CA MET A 107 -0.95 22.51 -9.59
C MET A 107 -1.06 20.98 -9.46
N GLY A 108 -1.22 20.27 -10.57
CA GLY A 108 -1.31 18.81 -10.56
C GLY A 108 -0.05 18.14 -10.02
N GLN A 109 1.13 18.62 -10.41
CA GLN A 109 2.41 18.17 -9.85
C GLN A 109 2.51 18.39 -8.33
N THR A 110 2.01 19.54 -7.84
CA THR A 110 1.98 19.82 -6.40
C THR A 110 1.01 18.88 -5.67
N ILE A 111 -0.14 18.57 -6.26
CA ILE A 111 -1.13 17.65 -5.69
C ILE A 111 -0.60 16.21 -5.69
N ALA A 112 0.03 15.76 -6.78
CA ALA A 112 0.64 14.43 -6.87
C ALA A 112 1.67 14.21 -5.75
N ARG A 113 2.60 15.15 -5.58
CA ARG A 113 3.57 15.14 -4.48
C ARG A 113 2.90 15.09 -3.11
N LYS A 114 1.96 16.00 -2.84
CA LYS A 114 1.27 16.04 -1.54
C LYS A 114 0.49 14.78 -1.23
N ASN A 115 -0.09 14.14 -2.25
CA ASN A 115 -0.78 12.86 -2.05
C ASN A 115 0.20 11.80 -1.54
N VAL A 116 1.42 11.70 -2.10
CA VAL A 116 2.44 10.78 -1.59
C VAL A 116 2.88 11.17 -0.17
N GLU A 117 3.17 12.45 0.07
CA GLU A 117 3.63 12.97 1.37
C GLU A 117 2.60 12.76 2.50
N VAL A 118 1.29 12.80 2.21
CA VAL A 118 0.23 12.68 3.22
C VAL A 118 -0.11 11.22 3.56
N MET A 119 0.21 10.26 2.69
CA MET A 119 -0.17 8.85 2.88
C MET A 119 0.30 8.26 4.24
N PRO A 120 1.54 8.47 4.71
CA PRO A 120 1.99 7.91 5.99
C PRO A 120 1.20 8.45 7.20
N GLU A 121 0.94 9.75 7.24
CA GLU A 121 0.13 10.43 8.26
C GLU A 121 -1.31 9.94 8.23
N ALA A 122 -1.89 9.80 7.03
CA ALA A 122 -3.24 9.28 6.85
C ALA A 122 -3.34 7.83 7.37
N ASN A 123 -2.37 6.98 7.04
CA ASN A 123 -2.30 5.60 7.54
C ASN A 123 -2.18 5.56 9.07
N ARG A 124 -1.34 6.41 9.67
CA ARG A 124 -1.25 6.53 11.15
C ARG A 124 -2.57 6.93 11.78
N ALA A 125 -3.29 7.89 11.18
CA ALA A 125 -4.59 8.31 11.68
C ALA A 125 -5.63 7.18 11.65
N VAL A 126 -5.63 6.37 10.58
CA VAL A 126 -6.50 5.17 10.49
C VAL A 126 -6.13 4.15 11.57
N MET A 127 -4.83 3.84 11.72
CA MET A 127 -4.36 2.86 12.72
C MET A 127 -4.64 3.29 14.16
N ALA A 128 -4.71 4.60 14.44
CA ALA A 128 -5.08 5.12 15.75
C ALA A 128 -6.51 4.75 16.19
N VAL A 129 -7.40 4.39 15.25
CA VAL A 129 -8.79 4.00 15.54
C VAL A 129 -8.92 2.50 15.84
N VAL A 130 -7.96 1.68 15.41
CA VAL A 130 -8.01 0.21 15.54
C VAL A 130 -8.20 -0.26 16.99
N PRO A 131 -7.55 0.31 18.03
CA PRO A 131 -7.80 -0.11 19.41
C PRO A 131 -9.26 0.06 19.85
N GLN A 132 -9.90 1.18 19.45
CA GLN A 132 -11.30 1.43 19.75
C GLN A 132 -12.22 0.45 18.99
N MET A 133 -11.87 0.13 17.74
CA MET A 133 -12.59 -0.86 16.95
C MET A 133 -12.58 -2.23 17.64
N LEU A 134 -11.42 -2.70 18.11
CA LEU A 134 -11.32 -3.97 18.83
C LEU A 134 -12.07 -3.97 20.16
N GLU A 135 -12.04 -2.85 20.89
CA GLU A 135 -12.81 -2.72 22.13
C GLU A 135 -14.32 -2.88 21.89
N LYS A 136 -14.83 -2.21 20.84
CA LYS A 136 -16.23 -2.32 20.41
C LYS A 136 -16.56 -3.72 19.92
N MET A 137 -15.64 -4.36 19.19
CA MET A 137 -15.80 -5.74 18.72
C MET A 137 -15.92 -6.73 19.87
N ALA A 138 -15.00 -6.69 20.84
CA ALA A 138 -15.05 -7.53 22.03
C ALA A 138 -16.36 -7.36 22.82
N ALA A 139 -16.80 -6.11 23.01
CA ALA A 139 -18.06 -5.82 23.70
C ALA A 139 -19.27 -6.42 22.98
N ARG A 140 -19.36 -6.26 21.65
CA ARG A 140 -20.47 -6.80 20.85
C ARG A 140 -20.46 -8.32 20.78
N MET A 141 -19.28 -8.93 20.62
CA MET A 141 -19.14 -10.39 20.70
C MET A 141 -19.62 -10.90 22.05
N CYS A 142 -19.21 -10.24 23.14
CA CYS A 142 -19.58 -10.71 24.46
C CYS A 142 -21.07 -10.55 24.77
N GLN A 143 -21.68 -9.47 24.30
CA GLN A 143 -23.13 -9.30 24.33
C GLN A 143 -23.86 -10.40 23.57
N HIS A 144 -23.33 -10.80 22.40
CA HIS A 144 -23.95 -11.84 21.57
C HIS A 144 -23.86 -13.23 22.20
N TYR A 145 -22.69 -13.59 22.76
CA TYR A 145 -22.46 -14.90 23.37
C TYR A 145 -22.84 -14.96 24.85
N GLY A 146 -23.26 -13.84 25.45
CA GLY A 146 -23.69 -13.77 26.84
C GLY A 146 -22.56 -14.02 27.85
N CYS A 147 -21.34 -13.52 27.57
CA CYS A 147 -20.24 -13.74 28.50
C CYS A 147 -20.25 -12.79 29.72
N THR A 148 -19.50 -13.21 30.74
CA THR A 148 -19.30 -12.52 32.00
C THR A 148 -18.37 -11.30 31.85
N PRO A 149 -18.38 -10.36 32.80
CA PRO A 149 -17.44 -9.24 32.81
C PRO A 149 -15.96 -9.66 32.81
N ALA A 150 -15.62 -10.78 33.44
CA ALA A 150 -14.26 -11.31 33.48
C ALA A 150 -13.82 -11.82 32.09
N GLU A 151 -14.68 -12.56 31.40
CA GLU A 151 -14.42 -13.03 30.03
C GLU A 151 -14.32 -11.87 29.03
N LEU A 152 -15.08 -10.79 29.21
CA LEU A 152 -14.95 -9.58 28.38
C LEU A 152 -13.60 -8.88 28.58
N GLN A 153 -13.10 -8.81 29.82
CA GLN A 153 -11.78 -8.24 30.09
C GLN A 153 -10.68 -9.07 29.46
N GLU A 154 -10.79 -10.40 29.56
CA GLU A 154 -9.85 -11.34 28.96
C GLU A 154 -9.84 -11.22 27.42
N LEU A 155 -11.02 -11.19 26.80
CA LEU A 155 -11.15 -11.01 25.36
C LEU A 155 -10.53 -9.70 24.86
N ARG A 156 -10.78 -8.60 25.58
CA ARG A 156 -10.18 -7.29 25.26
C ARG A 156 -8.67 -7.32 25.37
N ARG A 157 -8.14 -7.99 26.39
CA ARG A 157 -6.69 -8.14 26.63
C ARG A 157 -6.04 -8.93 25.50
N GLY A 158 -6.56 -10.12 25.18
CA GLY A 158 -6.03 -10.95 24.11
C GLY A 158 -6.08 -10.27 22.73
N MET A 159 -7.16 -9.54 22.42
CA MET A 159 -7.25 -8.76 21.18
C MET A 159 -6.23 -7.62 21.10
N ARG A 160 -5.91 -6.98 22.23
CA ARG A 160 -4.95 -5.87 22.30
C ARG A 160 -3.51 -6.39 22.23
N GLU A 161 -3.23 -7.51 22.90
CA GLU A 161 -1.94 -8.22 22.86
C GLU A 161 -1.66 -8.79 21.46
N GLY A 162 -2.67 -9.33 20.77
CA GLY A 162 -2.54 -9.82 19.39
C GLY A 162 -2.17 -8.72 18.38
N LEU A 163 -2.60 -7.47 18.58
CA LEU A 163 -2.13 -6.33 17.78
C LEU A 163 -0.66 -6.02 18.02
N THR A 164 -0.23 -6.05 19.27
CA THR A 164 1.16 -5.73 19.62
C THR A 164 2.12 -6.82 19.17
N ASP A 165 1.73 -8.10 19.28
CA ASP A 165 2.53 -9.24 18.77
C ASP A 165 2.58 -9.31 17.24
N SER A 166 1.57 -8.80 16.54
CA SER A 166 1.63 -8.64 15.07
C SER A 166 2.50 -7.46 14.61
N ALA A 167 2.84 -6.55 15.54
CA ALA A 167 3.68 -5.37 15.27
C ALA A 167 5.12 -5.55 15.76
N ASP A 168 5.40 -6.49 16.67
CA ASP A 168 6.73 -6.84 17.17
C ASP A 168 7.21 -8.12 16.45
N PRO A 169 8.43 -8.18 15.87
CA PRO A 169 8.96 -9.42 15.31
C PRO A 169 9.06 -10.50 16.41
N PRO A 170 8.85 -11.79 16.11
CA PRO A 170 8.74 -12.83 17.13
C PRO A 170 10.02 -12.91 17.97
N ARG A 171 9.90 -12.62 19.27
CA ARG A 171 11.00 -12.81 20.22
C ARG A 171 11.26 -14.30 20.40
N ARG A 172 12.35 -14.79 19.82
CA ARG A 172 12.83 -16.16 20.08
C ARG A 172 13.18 -16.32 21.56
N SER A 173 12.50 -17.26 22.21
CA SER A 173 12.97 -17.85 23.46
C SER A 173 14.27 -18.59 23.17
N LYS A 174 15.31 -18.32 23.97
CA LYS A 174 16.62 -18.99 23.89
C LYS A 174 16.51 -20.50 24.13
#